data_AF-A0A081C7E7-F1
#
_entry.id   AF-A0A081C7E7-F1
#
_cell.length_a   1.000
_cell.length_b   1.000
_cell.length_c   1.000
_cell.angle_alpha   90.00
_cell.angle_beta   90.00
_cell.angle_gamma   90.00
#
_symmetry.space_group_name_H-M   'P 1'
#
loop_
_entity.id
_entity.type
_entity.pdbx_description
1 polymer ?
#
loop_
_entity_poly.entity_id
_entity_poly.type
_entity_poly.pdbx_seq_one_letter_code
_entity_poly.pdbx_strand_id
1 'polypeptide(L)'
;MSSGVYVKSIQALVDFRNGVGEFCHDTQHALDGVARDIRRFQEWLLERQHYWQRRVEEDDEDREAYEELQNVIRWRWMVEQVVEEQYKPQAYRLARWVNTELPKAQVFLGETVNKLEQFINVATPSSSGMSSASTSIATSISGSASTASSQPTSSGSAWVEKGIRNTPIKNILKQIDFNQSHVKETKDFGKVAHVTMLEGFRKLREVVLSAVEQGADGDYFAKLDQEQGLPYEHGYERVYDAFYGDDAIRVNKMGEKYDVINGYHRLFVAKELGLETLPIQIVERVEEEHNTPS
;
A
#
# COMPACT_ATOMS: atom_id res chain seq x y z
N MET A 1 2.76 43.21 24.39
CA MET A 1 3.66 42.12 23.94
C MET A 1 2.98 41.07 23.06
N SER A 2 1.69 41.20 22.74
CA SER A 2 0.92 40.14 22.06
C SER A 2 1.10 40.12 20.53
N SER A 3 1.27 41.28 19.87
CA SER A 3 1.35 41.36 18.40
C SER A 3 2.53 40.58 17.79
N GLY A 4 3.67 40.49 18.48
CA GLY A 4 4.84 39.74 17.98
C GLY A 4 4.69 38.23 18.01
N VAL A 5 3.79 37.69 18.85
CA VAL A 5 3.50 36.25 18.91
C VAL A 5 2.54 35.84 17.79
N TYR A 6 1.53 36.65 17.50
CA TYR A 6 0.57 36.40 16.42
C TYR A 6 1.23 36.44 15.03
N VAL A 7 2.14 37.39 14.79
CA VAL A 7 2.87 37.49 13.51
C VAL A 7 3.74 36.25 13.26
N LYS A 8 4.40 35.70 14.29
CA LYS A 8 5.19 34.46 14.17
C LYS A 8 4.31 33.23 13.87
N SER A 9 3.12 33.18 14.45
CA SER A 9 2.17 32.08 14.20
C SER A 9 1.59 32.12 12.79
N ILE A 10 1.32 33.32 12.24
CA ILE A 10 0.85 33.46 10.85
C ILE A 10 1.96 33.10 9.87
N GLN A 11 3.18 33.57 10.12
CA GLN A 11 4.33 33.23 9.29
C GLN A 11 4.56 31.71 9.25
N ALA A 12 4.46 31.03 10.40
CA ALA A 12 4.58 29.57 10.45
C ALA A 12 3.50 28.85 9.61
N LEU A 13 2.27 29.38 9.55
CA LEU A 13 1.20 28.84 8.70
C LEU A 13 1.47 29.09 7.20
N VAL A 14 2.02 30.25 6.85
CA VAL A 14 2.45 30.57 5.48
C VAL A 14 3.58 29.65 5.04
N ASP A 15 4.59 29.48 5.90
CA ASP A 15 5.73 28.60 5.65
C ASP A 15 5.27 27.15 5.48
N PHE A 16 4.36 26.68 6.36
CA PHE A 16 3.78 25.34 6.24
C PHE A 16 3.00 25.15 4.93
N ARG A 17 2.16 26.13 4.53
CA ARG A 17 1.44 26.10 3.25
C ARG A 17 2.40 26.00 2.06
N ASN A 18 3.49 26.76 2.08
CA ASN A 18 4.47 26.75 1.01
C ASN A 18 5.22 25.41 0.97
N GLY A 19 5.61 24.88 2.13
CA GLY A 19 6.25 23.56 2.25
C GLY A 19 5.36 22.41 1.78
N VAL A 20 4.05 22.49 2.03
CA VAL A 20 3.08 21.52 1.47
C VAL A 20 3.07 21.58 -0.07
N GLY A 21 3.12 22.77 -0.67
CA GLY A 21 3.17 22.93 -2.12
C GLY A 21 4.46 22.37 -2.74
N GLU A 22 5.60 22.65 -2.10
CA GLU A 22 6.91 22.13 -2.52
C GLU A 22 6.97 20.60 -2.42
N PHE A 23 6.52 20.05 -1.29
CA PHE A 23 6.42 18.60 -1.09
C PHE A 23 5.57 17.91 -2.17
N CYS A 24 4.43 18.50 -2.56
CA CYS A 24 3.62 17.96 -3.66
C CYS A 24 4.40 17.91 -4.97
N HIS A 25 5.05 19.02 -5.33
CA HIS A 25 5.83 19.12 -6.56
C HIS A 25 6.96 18.09 -6.58
N ASP A 26 7.74 18.01 -5.51
CA ASP A 26 8.88 17.10 -5.39
C ASP A 26 8.44 15.63 -5.43
N THR A 27 7.36 15.30 -4.72
CA THR A 27 6.82 13.93 -4.71
C THR A 27 6.34 13.52 -6.10
N GLN A 28 5.66 14.41 -6.81
CA GLN A 28 5.18 14.12 -8.16
C GLN A 28 6.33 13.98 -9.15
N HIS A 29 7.33 14.87 -9.08
CA HIS A 29 8.54 14.77 -9.88
C HIS A 29 9.29 13.46 -9.61
N ALA A 30 9.39 13.02 -8.35
CA ALA A 30 10.00 11.76 -7.97
C ALA A 30 9.23 10.54 -8.52
N LEU A 31 7.90 10.52 -8.39
CA LEU A 31 7.05 9.46 -8.95
C LEU A 31 7.19 9.36 -10.48
N ASP A 32 7.21 10.48 -11.18
CA ASP A 32 7.42 10.53 -12.63
C ASP A 32 8.83 10.06 -13.02
N GLY A 33 9.84 10.38 -12.19
CA GLY A 33 11.20 9.89 -12.29
C GLY A 33 11.26 8.37 -12.25
N VAL A 34 10.76 7.77 -11.18
CA VAL A 34 10.75 6.31 -10.99
C VAL A 34 9.94 5.62 -12.09
N ALA A 35 8.79 6.16 -12.48
CA ALA A 35 7.99 5.61 -13.58
C ALA A 35 8.76 5.60 -14.91
N ARG A 36 9.58 6.63 -15.16
CA ARG A 36 10.42 6.70 -16.36
C ARG A 36 11.55 5.68 -16.33
N ASP A 37 12.19 5.50 -15.18
CA ASP A 37 13.27 4.52 -15.01
C ASP A 37 12.75 3.09 -15.16
N ILE A 38 11.57 2.78 -14.60
CA ILE A 38 10.90 1.49 -14.79
C ILE A 38 10.64 1.22 -16.27
N ARG A 39 10.07 2.18 -17.01
CA ARG A 39 9.81 2.03 -18.45
C ARG A 39 11.10 1.78 -19.23
N ARG A 40 12.14 2.57 -18.96
CA ARG A 40 13.45 2.42 -19.61
C ARG A 40 14.05 1.04 -19.35
N PHE A 41 13.90 0.53 -18.13
CA PHE A 41 14.40 -0.80 -17.78
C PHE A 41 13.61 -1.93 -18.46
N GLN A 42 12.28 -1.80 -18.55
CA GLN A 42 11.44 -2.74 -19.29
C GLN A 42 11.76 -2.75 -20.80
N GLU A 43 11.99 -1.58 -21.39
CA GLU A 43 12.44 -1.44 -22.79
C GLU A 43 13.80 -2.12 -23.01
N TRP A 44 14.77 -1.86 -22.13
CA TRP A 44 16.09 -2.50 -22.18
C TRP A 44 16.00 -4.03 -22.08
N LEU A 45 15.14 -4.56 -21.20
CA LEU A 45 14.91 -6.01 -21.09
C LEU A 45 14.29 -6.59 -22.35
N LEU A 46 13.35 -5.88 -22.98
CA LEU A 46 12.73 -6.32 -24.24
C LEU A 46 13.75 -6.37 -25.39
N GLU A 47 14.57 -5.32 -25.52
CA GLU A 47 15.64 -5.27 -26.53
C GLU A 47 16.64 -6.41 -26.32
N ARG A 48 17.05 -6.63 -25.06
CA ARG A 48 17.98 -7.71 -24.72
C ARG A 48 17.39 -9.09 -24.95
N GLN A 49 16.08 -9.27 -24.73
CA GLN A 49 15.38 -10.51 -25.07
C GLN A 49 15.47 -10.77 -26.57
N HIS A 50 15.15 -9.78 -27.41
CA HIS A 50 15.22 -9.92 -28.86
C HIS A 50 16.62 -10.20 -29.37
N TYR A 51 17.65 -9.58 -28.77
CA TYR A 51 19.04 -9.87 -29.10
C TYR A 51 19.39 -11.35 -28.87
N TRP A 52 19.08 -11.89 -27.68
CA TRP A 52 19.40 -13.28 -27.36
C TRP A 52 18.54 -14.27 -28.13
N GLN A 53 17.27 -13.94 -28.43
CA GLN A 53 16.44 -14.75 -29.32
C GLN A 53 17.09 -14.92 -30.69
N ARG A 54 17.53 -13.81 -31.32
CA ARG A 54 18.21 -13.85 -32.61
C ARG A 54 19.50 -14.66 -32.54
N ARG A 55 20.27 -14.52 -31.46
CA ARG A 55 21.52 -15.26 -31.27
C ARG A 55 21.30 -16.78 -31.18
N VAL A 56 20.27 -17.21 -30.45
CA VAL A 56 19.88 -18.63 -30.34
C VAL A 56 19.31 -19.16 -31.67
N GLU A 57 18.62 -18.32 -32.44
CA GLU A 57 18.15 -18.69 -33.79
C GLU A 57 19.30 -18.86 -34.80
N GLU A 58 20.40 -18.12 -34.63
CA GLU A 58 21.60 -18.20 -35.47
C GLU A 58 22.47 -19.41 -35.14
N ASP A 59 22.49 -19.86 -33.87
CA ASP A 59 23.34 -20.93 -33.36
C ASP A 59 22.63 -21.64 -32.19
N ASP A 60 21.94 -22.75 -32.48
CA ASP A 60 21.11 -23.48 -31.52
C ASP A 60 21.91 -24.34 -30.53
N GLU A 61 23.22 -24.53 -30.78
CA GLU A 61 24.16 -25.19 -29.88
C GLU A 61 24.81 -24.20 -28.88
N ASP A 62 24.61 -22.88 -29.04
CA ASP A 62 25.13 -21.84 -28.14
C ASP A 62 24.38 -21.85 -26.80
N ARG A 63 24.83 -22.72 -25.89
CA ARG A 63 24.25 -22.90 -24.55
C ARG A 63 24.26 -21.62 -23.73
N GLU A 64 25.29 -20.79 -23.86
CA GLU A 64 25.40 -19.52 -23.12
C GLU A 64 24.32 -18.54 -23.56
N ALA A 65 24.08 -18.43 -24.88
CA ALA A 65 22.99 -17.62 -25.42
C ALA A 65 21.61 -18.11 -24.94
N TYR A 66 21.40 -19.42 -24.84
CA TYR A 66 20.15 -19.98 -24.30
C TYR A 66 19.95 -19.66 -22.81
N GLU A 67 20.99 -19.79 -22.00
CA GLU A 67 20.95 -19.47 -20.56
C GLU A 67 20.65 -17.97 -20.34
N GLU A 68 21.31 -17.08 -21.09
CA GLU A 68 21.07 -15.64 -21.03
C GLU A 68 19.65 -15.27 -21.49
N LEU A 69 19.12 -15.92 -22.54
CA LEU A 69 17.75 -15.73 -22.97
C LEU A 69 16.75 -16.11 -21.86
N GLN A 70 16.94 -17.25 -21.20
CA GLN A 70 16.10 -17.68 -20.09
C GLN A 70 16.19 -16.70 -18.90
N ASN A 71 17.39 -16.19 -18.59
CA ASN A 71 17.58 -15.20 -17.55
C ASN A 71 16.82 -13.89 -17.84
N VAL A 72 16.91 -13.38 -19.08
CA VAL A 72 16.23 -12.14 -19.48
C VAL A 72 14.70 -12.31 -19.49
N ILE A 73 14.19 -13.45 -19.97
CA ILE A 73 12.76 -13.78 -19.90
C ILE A 73 12.30 -13.78 -18.43
N ARG A 74 13.06 -14.43 -17.54
CA ARG A 74 12.76 -14.48 -16.10
C ARG A 74 12.76 -13.09 -15.48
N TRP A 75 13.79 -12.28 -15.74
CA TRP A 75 13.90 -10.90 -15.22
C TRP A 75 12.76 -10.02 -15.71
N ARG A 76 12.40 -10.08 -17.00
CA ARG A 76 11.27 -9.33 -17.55
C ARG A 76 9.97 -9.66 -16.84
N TRP A 77 9.69 -10.95 -16.66
CA TRP A 77 8.50 -11.39 -15.93
C TRP A 77 8.50 -10.90 -14.47
N MET A 78 9.62 -11.04 -13.74
CA MET A 78 9.71 -10.57 -12.35
C MET A 78 9.51 -9.06 -12.21
N VAL A 79 10.09 -8.29 -13.13
CA VAL A 79 9.95 -6.82 -13.12
C VAL A 79 8.50 -6.43 -13.38
N GLU A 80 7.84 -7.06 -14.35
CA GLU A 80 6.43 -6.82 -14.63
C GLU A 80 5.54 -7.10 -13.41
N GLN A 81 5.78 -8.22 -12.72
CA GLN A 81 5.07 -8.56 -11.48
C GLN A 81 5.30 -7.55 -10.36
N VAL A 82 6.55 -7.21 -10.05
CA VAL A 82 6.86 -6.23 -8.98
C VAL A 82 6.26 -4.86 -9.31
N VAL A 83 6.30 -4.46 -10.57
CA VAL A 83 5.71 -3.19 -11.01
C VAL A 83 4.18 -3.20 -10.82
N GLU A 84 3.51 -4.29 -11.19
CA GLU A 84 2.05 -4.39 -11.08
C GLU A 84 1.57 -4.53 -9.64
N GLU A 85 2.24 -5.38 -8.84
CA GLU A 85 1.77 -5.74 -7.51
C GLU A 85 2.15 -4.73 -6.43
N GLN A 86 3.35 -4.14 -6.52
CA GLN A 86 3.90 -3.31 -5.44
C GLN A 86 3.98 -1.84 -5.86
N TYR A 87 4.61 -1.56 -7.00
CA TYR A 87 4.85 -0.17 -7.39
C TYR A 87 3.57 0.56 -7.78
N LYS A 88 2.77 0.03 -8.71
CA LYS A 88 1.59 0.73 -9.25
C LYS A 88 0.56 1.08 -8.18
N PRO A 89 0.15 0.18 -7.24
CA PRO A 89 -0.83 0.52 -6.22
C PRO A 89 -0.32 1.60 -5.27
N GLN A 90 0.95 1.52 -4.84
CA GLN A 90 1.57 2.50 -3.95
C GLN A 90 1.72 3.86 -4.64
N ALA A 91 2.23 3.88 -5.86
CA ALA A 91 2.37 5.08 -6.68
C ALA A 91 1.01 5.72 -6.96
N TYR A 92 -0.03 4.94 -7.26
CA TYR A 92 -1.38 5.45 -7.48
C TYR A 92 -1.97 6.07 -6.21
N ARG A 93 -1.82 5.42 -5.05
CA ARG A 93 -2.29 5.96 -3.77
C ARG A 93 -1.60 7.27 -3.43
N LEU A 94 -0.27 7.30 -3.56
CA LEU A 94 0.52 8.50 -3.28
C LEU A 94 0.19 9.63 -4.25
N ALA A 95 0.12 9.33 -5.56
CA ALA A 95 -0.25 10.29 -6.58
C ALA A 95 -1.67 10.84 -6.34
N ARG A 96 -2.64 9.99 -6.00
CA ARG A 96 -3.99 10.43 -5.65
C ARG A 96 -3.94 11.40 -4.47
N TRP A 97 -3.25 11.05 -3.39
CA TRP A 97 -3.16 11.90 -2.20
C TRP A 97 -2.51 13.27 -2.50
N VAL A 98 -1.41 13.28 -3.25
CA VAL A 98 -0.72 14.50 -3.71
C VAL A 98 -1.58 15.36 -4.62
N ASN A 99 -2.39 14.75 -5.49
CA ASN A 99 -3.21 15.49 -6.44
C ASN A 99 -4.60 15.87 -5.90
N THR A 100 -5.09 15.26 -4.81
CA THR A 100 -6.44 15.53 -4.29
C THR A 100 -6.48 16.10 -2.88
N GLU A 101 -5.76 15.53 -1.93
CA GLU A 101 -5.92 15.90 -0.51
C GLU A 101 -5.01 17.05 -0.11
N LEU A 102 -3.76 17.03 -0.56
CA LEU A 102 -2.81 18.10 -0.26
C LEU A 102 -3.20 19.47 -0.84
N PRO A 103 -3.74 19.57 -2.08
CA PRO A 103 -4.25 20.85 -2.59
C PRO A 103 -5.42 21.40 -1.77
N LYS A 104 -6.32 20.54 -1.26
CA LYS A 104 -7.39 20.98 -0.36
C LYS A 104 -6.82 21.55 0.94
N ALA A 105 -5.83 20.88 1.52
CA ALA A 105 -5.14 21.37 2.70
C ALA A 105 -4.46 22.72 2.45
N GLN A 106 -3.85 22.90 1.28
CA GLN A 106 -3.23 24.17 0.88
C GLN A 106 -4.25 25.31 0.77
N VAL A 107 -5.42 25.05 0.17
CA VAL A 107 -6.53 26.02 0.10
C VAL A 107 -7.03 26.38 1.49
N PHE A 108 -7.27 25.38 2.35
CA PHE A 108 -7.73 25.59 3.73
C PHE A 108 -6.74 26.43 4.56
N LEU A 109 -5.43 26.15 4.44
CA LEU A 109 -4.38 26.94 5.10
C LEU A 109 -4.37 28.38 4.57
N GLY A 110 -4.53 28.56 3.25
CA GLY A 110 -4.63 29.88 2.63
C GLY A 110 -5.83 30.68 3.15
N GLU A 111 -7.01 30.07 3.23
CA GLU A 111 -8.20 30.70 3.81
C GLU A 111 -8.02 31.04 5.29
N THR A 112 -7.35 30.16 6.04
CA THR A 112 -7.09 30.37 7.48
C THR A 112 -6.14 31.54 7.70
N VAL A 113 -5.05 31.63 6.92
CA VAL A 113 -4.12 32.77 6.95
C VAL A 113 -4.86 34.06 6.63
N ASN A 114 -5.66 34.08 5.54
CA ASN A 114 -6.43 35.27 5.15
C ASN A 114 -7.39 35.74 6.27
N LYS A 115 -8.09 34.80 6.93
CA LYS A 115 -9.00 35.11 8.04
C LYS A 115 -8.26 35.70 9.24
N LEU A 116 -7.08 35.15 9.58
CA LEU A 116 -6.26 35.64 10.69
C LEU A 116 -5.68 37.04 10.41
N GLU A 117 -5.23 37.29 9.18
CA GLU A 117 -4.76 38.60 8.74
C GLU A 117 -5.87 39.65 8.78
N GLN A 118 -7.08 39.32 8.32
CA GLN A 118 -8.25 40.19 8.43
C GLN A 118 -8.59 40.49 9.89
N PHE A 119 -8.56 39.48 10.77
CA PHE A 119 -8.82 39.67 12.19
C PHE A 119 -7.81 40.61 12.85
N ILE A 120 -6.52 40.47 12.53
CA ILE A 120 -5.48 41.40 13.02
C ILE A 120 -5.76 42.82 12.53
N ASN A 121 -6.05 42.99 11.25
CA ASN A 121 -6.30 44.31 10.66
C ASN A 121 -7.54 45.00 11.26
N VAL A 122 -8.58 44.24 11.61
CA VAL A 122 -9.79 44.74 12.29
C VAL A 122 -9.53 45.00 13.79
N ALA A 123 -8.69 44.19 14.44
CA ALA A 123 -8.31 44.35 15.85
C ALA A 123 -7.26 45.45 16.09
N THR A 124 -6.63 45.96 15.04
CA THR A 124 -5.79 47.17 15.08
C THR A 124 -6.50 48.39 14.46
N PRO A 125 -7.57 48.94 15.04
CA PRO A 125 -7.86 50.35 14.84
C PRO A 125 -6.75 51.10 15.59
N SER A 126 -5.81 51.65 14.82
CA SER A 126 -4.83 52.60 15.33
C SER A 126 -5.59 53.69 16.08
N SER A 127 -5.33 53.78 17.37
CA SER A 127 -5.85 54.80 18.28
C SER A 127 -5.32 56.16 17.88
N SER A 128 -5.97 56.79 16.90
CA SER A 128 -5.81 58.20 16.56
C SER A 128 -7.18 58.74 16.18
N GLY A 129 -7.88 59.29 17.16
CA GLY A 129 -9.08 60.11 16.95
C GLY A 129 -10.32 59.59 17.68
N MET A 130 -10.55 60.17 18.87
CA MET A 130 -11.84 60.19 19.53
C MET A 130 -12.98 60.52 18.55
N SER A 131 -14.06 59.76 18.58
CA SER A 131 -15.40 60.28 18.92
C SER A 131 -16.44 59.17 18.95
N SER A 132 -17.18 59.17 20.05
CA SER A 132 -18.35 58.36 20.34
C SER A 132 -19.39 58.35 19.22
N ALA A 133 -19.94 57.18 18.91
CA ALA A 133 -21.39 57.01 18.75
C ALA A 133 -21.76 55.52 18.78
N SER A 134 -22.62 55.18 19.73
CA SER A 134 -23.38 53.93 19.78
C SER A 134 -24.13 53.68 18.48
N THR A 135 -24.20 52.44 18.00
CA THR A 135 -25.40 51.90 17.32
C THR A 135 -25.38 50.38 17.39
N SER A 136 -26.44 49.84 17.99
CA SER A 136 -26.80 48.42 18.03
C SER A 136 -27.18 47.92 16.63
N ILE A 137 -26.65 46.78 16.20
CA ILE A 137 -27.30 45.96 15.16
C ILE A 137 -27.22 44.49 15.56
N ALA A 138 -28.38 43.94 15.88
CA ALA A 138 -28.65 42.52 15.97
C ALA A 138 -28.70 41.93 14.55
N THR A 139 -28.00 40.83 14.28
CA THR A 139 -28.26 40.01 13.09
C THR A 139 -27.83 38.55 13.30
N SER A 140 -28.84 37.73 13.55
CA SER A 140 -29.02 36.30 13.20
C SER A 140 -27.85 35.31 13.31
N ILE A 141 -27.97 34.46 14.33
CA ILE A 141 -27.35 33.14 14.44
C ILE A 141 -28.14 32.20 13.52
N SER A 142 -27.61 31.85 12.36
CA SER A 142 -28.08 30.71 11.56
C SER A 142 -27.15 29.54 11.80
N GLY A 143 -27.50 28.70 12.77
CA GLY A 143 -26.94 27.37 12.92
C GLY A 143 -27.63 26.43 11.93
N SER A 144 -26.94 26.10 10.84
CA SER A 144 -27.26 24.93 10.02
C SER A 144 -26.17 23.89 10.24
N ALA A 145 -26.40 23.05 11.24
CA ALA A 145 -25.71 21.79 11.40
C ALA A 145 -26.36 20.79 10.42
N SER A 146 -25.63 20.37 9.40
CA SER A 146 -25.93 19.17 8.61
C SER A 146 -24.74 18.85 7.70
N THR A 147 -23.88 17.92 8.14
CA THR A 147 -23.28 16.97 7.20
C THR A 147 -22.96 15.69 7.96
N ALA A 148 -23.95 14.81 8.06
CA ALA A 148 -23.71 13.40 8.27
C ALA A 148 -22.86 12.90 7.09
N SER A 149 -21.63 12.46 7.39
CA SER A 149 -20.77 11.78 6.44
C SER A 149 -21.28 10.36 6.21
N SER A 150 -22.32 10.23 5.39
CA SER A 150 -22.64 8.95 4.78
C SER A 150 -21.62 8.69 3.68
N GLN A 151 -20.74 7.72 3.91
CA GLN A 151 -19.87 7.14 2.90
C GLN A 151 -20.66 6.81 1.63
N PRO A 152 -20.22 7.22 0.43
CA PRO A 152 -20.61 6.52 -0.76
C PRO A 152 -19.83 5.21 -0.80
N THR A 153 -20.51 4.12 -0.45
CA THR A 153 -20.12 2.77 -0.82
C THR A 153 -19.96 2.74 -2.34
N SER A 154 -18.74 2.46 -2.80
CA SER A 154 -18.47 2.17 -4.21
C SER A 154 -19.27 0.95 -4.64
N SER A 155 -20.31 1.19 -5.42
CA SER A 155 -21.00 0.19 -6.21
C SER A 155 -20.03 -0.50 -7.18
N GLY A 156 -20.08 -1.84 -7.25
CA GLY A 156 -19.74 -2.57 -8.48
C GLY A 156 -18.52 -3.49 -8.47
N SER A 157 -18.11 -4.07 -7.34
CA SER A 157 -17.20 -5.23 -7.35
C SER A 157 -17.99 -6.49 -7.01
N ALA A 158 -18.10 -7.43 -7.94
CA ALA A 158 -18.68 -8.76 -7.73
C ALA A 158 -17.86 -9.65 -6.77
N TRP A 159 -16.96 -9.06 -5.98
CA TRP A 159 -16.02 -9.72 -5.09
C TRP A 159 -16.10 -9.11 -3.69
N VAL A 160 -16.23 -9.97 -2.67
CA VAL A 160 -16.36 -9.62 -1.25
C VAL A 160 -15.15 -10.13 -0.49
N GLU A 161 -14.45 -9.23 0.19
CA GLU A 161 -13.34 -9.58 1.08
C GLU A 161 -13.89 -10.19 2.39
N LYS A 162 -13.47 -11.42 2.72
CA LYS A 162 -13.91 -12.13 3.95
C LYS A 162 -12.96 -11.94 5.14
N GLY A 163 -11.94 -11.09 4.96
CA GLY A 163 -10.85 -10.90 5.92
C GLY A 163 -9.89 -12.09 5.97
N ILE A 164 -8.92 -12.01 6.89
CA ILE A 164 -7.93 -13.06 7.13
C ILE A 164 -8.54 -14.13 8.03
N ARG A 165 -8.49 -15.38 7.58
CA ARG A 165 -9.02 -16.53 8.33
C ARG A 165 -8.01 -17.67 8.30
N ASN A 166 -7.92 -18.38 9.42
CA ASN A 166 -7.19 -19.64 9.48
C ASN A 166 -7.93 -20.66 8.58
N THR A 167 -7.37 -20.87 7.40
CA THR A 167 -8.02 -21.61 6.32
C THR A 167 -7.32 -22.96 6.15
N PRO A 168 -8.07 -24.07 6.05
CA PRO A 168 -7.48 -25.37 5.74
C PRO A 168 -6.78 -25.34 4.37
N ILE A 169 -5.46 -25.48 4.37
CA ILE A 169 -4.67 -25.32 3.13
C ILE A 169 -4.69 -26.57 2.25
N LYS A 170 -5.12 -27.73 2.77
CA LYS A 170 -5.18 -28.99 2.01
C LYS A 170 -6.03 -28.88 0.73
N ASN A 171 -7.13 -28.14 0.76
CA ASN A 171 -8.00 -27.98 -0.42
C ASN A 171 -7.42 -26.99 -1.43
N ILE A 172 -6.79 -25.91 -0.93
CA ILE A 172 -6.07 -24.95 -1.77
C ILE A 172 -4.90 -25.65 -2.47
N LEU A 173 -4.05 -26.38 -1.73
CA LEU A 173 -2.88 -27.10 -2.24
C LEU A 173 -3.20 -28.21 -3.25
N LYS A 174 -4.39 -28.82 -3.18
CA LYS A 174 -4.84 -29.84 -4.16
C LYS A 174 -5.26 -29.23 -5.50
N GLN A 175 -5.63 -27.96 -5.50
CA GLN A 175 -6.15 -27.25 -6.67
C GLN A 175 -5.10 -26.31 -7.28
N ILE A 176 -4.05 -25.98 -6.53
CA ILE A 176 -2.88 -25.28 -7.06
C ILE A 176 -2.13 -26.22 -8.01
N ASP A 177 -2.14 -25.86 -9.28
CA ASP A 177 -1.20 -26.43 -10.24
C ASP A 177 0.15 -25.75 -10.09
N PHE A 178 1.07 -26.39 -9.37
CA PHE A 178 2.44 -25.90 -9.22
C PHE A 178 3.23 -25.89 -10.55
N ASN A 179 2.72 -26.50 -11.62
CA ASN A 179 3.34 -26.37 -12.95
C ASN A 179 3.10 -25.00 -13.59
N GLN A 180 2.00 -24.33 -13.21
CA GLN A 180 1.72 -22.92 -13.57
C GLN A 180 2.28 -21.93 -12.54
N SER A 181 2.71 -22.41 -11.37
CA SER A 181 3.35 -21.61 -10.33
C SER A 181 4.84 -21.36 -10.63
N HIS A 182 5.31 -20.17 -10.28
CA HIS A 182 6.71 -19.73 -10.40
C HIS A 182 7.64 -20.32 -9.33
N VAL A 183 7.09 -21.11 -8.40
CA VAL A 183 7.81 -21.75 -7.29
C VAL A 183 7.67 -23.26 -7.43
N LYS A 184 8.64 -23.87 -8.11
CA LYS A 184 8.71 -25.31 -8.38
C LYS A 184 9.69 -25.98 -7.45
N GLU A 185 10.77 -25.28 -7.09
CA GLU A 185 11.85 -25.80 -6.25
C GLU A 185 12.39 -24.75 -5.26
N THR A 186 13.17 -25.21 -4.28
CA THR A 186 13.86 -24.36 -3.29
C THR A 186 14.80 -23.31 -3.90
N LYS A 187 15.19 -23.48 -5.17
CA LYS A 187 16.01 -22.55 -5.94
C LYS A 187 15.24 -21.34 -6.48
N ASP A 188 13.91 -21.39 -6.49
CA ASP A 188 13.07 -20.28 -6.99
C ASP A 188 12.85 -19.17 -5.95
N PHE A 189 13.41 -19.32 -4.75
CA PHE A 189 13.33 -18.38 -3.63
C PHE A 189 14.26 -17.18 -3.82
N GLY A 190 13.99 -16.35 -4.84
CA GLY A 190 14.81 -15.17 -5.15
C GLY A 190 14.62 -13.99 -4.18
N LYS A 191 13.44 -13.87 -3.55
CA LYS A 191 13.07 -12.71 -2.69
C LYS A 191 13.38 -12.91 -1.19
N VAL A 192 13.28 -14.14 -0.69
CA VAL A 192 13.58 -14.51 0.70
C VAL A 192 14.16 -15.91 0.69
N ALA A 193 15.34 -16.11 1.27
CA ALA A 193 15.97 -17.43 1.33
C ALA A 193 15.05 -18.45 2.04
N HIS A 194 15.04 -19.70 1.57
CA HIS A 194 14.20 -20.78 2.12
C HIS A 194 14.39 -20.96 3.63
N VAL A 195 15.62 -20.86 4.13
CA VAL A 195 15.94 -20.93 5.56
C VAL A 195 15.26 -19.82 6.35
N THR A 196 15.24 -18.59 5.83
CA THR A 196 14.56 -17.44 6.44
C THR A 196 13.04 -17.64 6.47
N MET A 197 12.47 -18.27 5.44
CA MET A 197 11.05 -18.63 5.42
C MET A 197 10.71 -19.67 6.49
N LEU A 198 11.52 -20.72 6.65
CA LEU A 198 11.34 -21.71 7.71
C LEU A 198 11.39 -21.08 9.10
N GLU A 199 12.32 -20.15 9.32
CA GLU A 199 12.40 -19.39 10.57
C GLU A 199 11.16 -18.52 10.80
N GLY A 200 10.66 -17.86 9.75
CA GLY A 200 9.41 -17.09 9.79
C GLY A 200 8.21 -17.96 10.18
N PHE A 201 8.10 -19.17 9.63
CA PHE A 201 7.05 -20.13 10.01
C PHE A 201 7.18 -20.62 11.46
N ARG A 202 8.40 -20.75 11.96
CA ARG A 202 8.65 -21.08 13.38
C ARG A 202 8.16 -19.95 14.29
N LYS A 203 8.55 -18.70 14.01
CA LYS A 203 8.11 -17.50 14.75
C LYS A 203 6.60 -17.30 14.68
N LEU A 204 6.00 -17.56 13.51
CA LEU A 204 4.56 -17.55 13.33
C LEU A 204 3.88 -18.46 14.35
N ARG A 205 4.30 -19.73 14.40
CA ARG A 205 3.68 -20.75 15.25
C ARG A 205 3.91 -20.58 16.74
N GLU A 206 5.12 -20.16 17.12
CA GLU A 206 5.50 -20.09 18.54
C GLU A 206 4.98 -18.82 19.22
N VAL A 207 4.93 -17.69 18.49
CA VAL A 207 4.69 -16.37 19.09
C VAL A 207 3.53 -15.66 18.41
N VAL A 208 3.61 -15.43 17.10
CA VAL A 208 2.68 -14.52 16.40
C VAL A 208 1.24 -15.02 16.44
N LEU A 209 0.99 -16.31 16.18
CA LEU A 209 -0.37 -16.87 16.23
C LEU A 209 -1.03 -16.65 17.60
N SER A 210 -0.33 -17.01 18.67
CA SER A 210 -0.88 -16.91 20.02
C SER A 210 -1.10 -15.46 20.44
N ALA A 211 -0.21 -14.55 20.06
CA ALA A 211 -0.35 -13.14 20.36
C ALA A 211 -1.51 -12.51 19.56
N VAL A 212 -1.67 -12.84 18.28
CA VAL A 212 -2.80 -12.35 17.45
C VAL A 212 -4.14 -12.88 17.96
N GLU A 213 -4.21 -14.13 18.43
CA GLU A 213 -5.40 -14.67 19.10
C GLU A 213 -5.77 -13.90 20.38
N GLN A 214 -4.78 -13.28 21.03
CA GLN A 214 -4.96 -12.41 22.19
C GLN A 214 -5.24 -10.94 21.80
N GLY A 215 -5.32 -10.64 20.50
CA GLY A 215 -5.60 -9.30 19.97
C GLY A 215 -4.37 -8.44 19.69
N ALA A 216 -3.17 -9.02 19.64
CA ALA A 216 -1.97 -8.31 19.22
C ALA A 216 -2.02 -7.96 17.73
N ASP A 217 -1.49 -6.78 17.40
CA ASP A 217 -1.39 -6.22 16.06
C ASP A 217 0.08 -5.88 15.70
N GLY A 218 0.30 -5.23 14.55
CA GLY A 218 1.65 -4.88 14.08
C GLY A 218 2.44 -4.03 15.08
N ASP A 219 1.78 -3.06 15.73
CA ASP A 219 2.42 -2.17 16.71
C ASP A 219 2.96 -2.95 17.92
N TYR A 220 2.25 -3.99 18.35
CA TYR A 220 2.74 -4.90 19.39
C TYR A 220 4.05 -5.59 18.99
N PHE A 221 4.13 -6.11 17.75
CA PHE A 221 5.32 -6.82 17.30
C PHE A 221 6.50 -5.89 17.00
N ALA A 222 6.25 -4.69 16.47
CA ALA A 222 7.26 -3.66 16.29
C ALA A 222 7.93 -3.31 17.64
N LYS A 223 7.12 -3.18 18.70
CA LYS A 223 7.62 -2.94 20.06
C LYS A 223 8.38 -4.15 20.62
N LEU A 224 7.88 -5.36 20.39
CA LEU A 224 8.54 -6.59 20.83
C LEU A 224 9.92 -6.77 20.17
N ASP A 225 10.03 -6.44 18.88
CA ASP A 225 11.29 -6.47 18.14
C ASP A 225 12.27 -5.42 18.67
N GLN A 226 11.78 -4.21 18.95
CA GLN A 226 12.58 -3.15 19.56
C GLN A 226 13.11 -3.56 20.95
N GLU A 227 12.29 -4.19 21.79
CA GLU A 227 12.67 -4.68 23.11
C GLU A 227 13.73 -5.80 23.05
N GLN A 228 13.67 -6.64 22.01
CA GLN A 228 14.62 -7.74 21.79
C GLN A 228 15.84 -7.34 20.95
N GLY A 229 15.89 -6.10 20.46
CA GLY A 229 16.96 -5.63 19.58
C GLY A 229 16.99 -6.36 18.23
N LEU A 230 15.84 -6.86 17.77
CA LEU A 230 15.71 -7.54 16.48
C LEU A 230 15.50 -6.51 15.37
N PRO A 231 16.24 -6.60 14.25
CA PRO A 231 15.95 -5.80 13.07
C PRO A 231 14.68 -6.33 12.38
N TYR A 232 13.96 -5.46 11.68
CA TYR A 232 12.69 -5.79 11.02
C TYR A 232 12.77 -7.07 10.16
N GLU A 233 13.83 -7.23 9.35
CA GLU A 233 13.99 -8.38 8.44
C GLU A 233 14.02 -9.74 9.17
N HIS A 234 14.38 -9.73 10.45
CA HIS A 234 14.45 -10.90 11.31
C HIS A 234 13.49 -10.80 12.50
N GLY A 235 12.61 -9.80 12.52
CA GLY A 235 11.67 -9.52 13.59
C GLY A 235 10.37 -10.31 13.49
N TYR A 236 9.58 -10.25 14.55
CA TYR A 236 8.21 -10.73 14.60
C TYR A 236 7.26 -9.84 13.79
N GLU A 237 7.55 -8.55 13.64
CA GLU A 237 6.76 -7.59 12.85
C GLU A 237 6.72 -8.01 11.37
N ARG A 238 7.87 -8.37 10.79
CA ARG A 238 7.94 -8.87 9.41
C ARG A 238 7.13 -10.14 9.21
N VAL A 239 7.10 -11.02 10.22
CA VAL A 239 6.30 -12.26 10.18
C VAL A 239 4.82 -11.91 10.29
N TYR A 240 4.44 -11.01 11.19
CA TYR A 240 3.07 -10.52 11.29
C TYR A 240 2.61 -9.94 9.95
N ASP A 241 3.38 -9.05 9.33
CA ASP A 241 3.04 -8.45 8.05
C ASP A 241 2.84 -9.49 6.94
N ALA A 242 3.69 -10.52 6.94
CA ALA A 242 3.66 -11.58 5.94
C ALA A 242 2.43 -12.50 6.00
N PHE A 243 1.68 -12.51 7.12
CA PHE A 243 0.55 -13.42 7.35
C PHE A 243 -0.75 -12.71 7.75
N TYR A 244 -0.65 -11.54 8.36
CA TYR A 244 -1.75 -10.76 8.94
C TYR A 244 -1.80 -9.29 8.47
N GLY A 245 -0.68 -8.74 8.00
CA GLY A 245 -0.60 -7.38 7.48
C GLY A 245 -0.78 -7.28 5.97
N ASP A 246 -0.15 -6.28 5.37
CA ASP A 246 -0.31 -5.94 3.96
C ASP A 246 0.21 -7.04 3.02
N ASP A 247 1.19 -7.82 3.47
CA ASP A 247 1.83 -8.91 2.74
C ASP A 247 1.12 -10.27 2.92
N ALA A 248 -0.04 -10.32 3.61
CA ALA A 248 -0.77 -11.55 3.88
C ALA A 248 -1.09 -12.36 2.60
N ILE A 249 -1.20 -13.68 2.76
CA ILE A 249 -1.54 -14.61 1.67
C ILE A 249 -2.98 -14.34 1.22
N ARG A 250 -3.17 -14.05 -0.05
CA ARG A 250 -4.47 -13.72 -0.66
C ARG A 250 -4.86 -14.77 -1.68
N VAL A 251 -6.11 -15.20 -1.62
CA VAL A 251 -6.71 -16.14 -2.57
C VAL A 251 -8.08 -15.66 -3.01
N ASN A 252 -8.36 -15.78 -4.31
CA ASN A 252 -9.70 -15.65 -4.87
C ASN A 252 -10.42 -16.99 -4.73
N LYS A 253 -11.64 -16.97 -4.19
CA LYS A 253 -12.52 -18.14 -4.08
C LYS A 253 -13.67 -18.02 -5.07
N MET A 254 -13.78 -19.01 -5.96
CA MET A 254 -14.82 -19.16 -6.97
C MET A 254 -15.55 -20.49 -6.77
N GLY A 255 -16.59 -20.49 -5.94
CA GLY A 255 -17.26 -21.71 -5.49
C GLY A 255 -16.27 -22.61 -4.73
N GLU A 256 -16.03 -23.81 -5.25
CA GLU A 256 -15.08 -24.76 -4.69
C GLU A 256 -13.63 -24.55 -5.14
N LYS A 257 -13.37 -23.63 -6.08
CA LYS A 257 -12.03 -23.38 -6.64
C LYS A 257 -11.32 -22.22 -5.95
N TYR A 258 -10.02 -22.39 -5.72
CA TYR A 258 -9.12 -21.32 -5.25
C TYR A 258 -8.12 -20.93 -6.32
N ASP A 259 -7.95 -19.62 -6.49
CA ASP A 259 -6.89 -19.01 -7.30
C ASP A 259 -6.00 -18.16 -6.41
N VAL A 260 -4.69 -18.39 -6.45
CA VAL A 260 -3.75 -17.76 -5.50
C VAL A 260 -3.28 -16.44 -6.09
N ILE A 261 -3.58 -15.35 -5.38
CA ILE A 261 -3.18 -14.00 -5.81
C ILE A 261 -1.72 -13.75 -5.43
N ASN A 262 -1.33 -14.10 -4.20
CA ASN A 262 0.05 -13.95 -3.73
C ASN A 262 0.42 -15.03 -2.71
N GLY A 263 1.70 -15.10 -2.34
CA GLY A 263 2.15 -15.96 -1.24
C GLY A 263 2.46 -17.41 -1.61
N TYR A 264 2.71 -17.71 -2.89
CA TYR A 264 3.11 -19.04 -3.36
C TYR A 264 4.29 -19.64 -2.58
N HIS A 265 5.33 -18.87 -2.28
CA HIS A 265 6.46 -19.35 -1.45
C HIS A 265 6.01 -19.78 -0.06
N ARG A 266 5.06 -19.06 0.56
CA ARG A 266 4.53 -19.39 1.88
C ARG A 266 3.68 -20.66 1.82
N LEU A 267 2.83 -20.79 0.80
CA LEU A 267 2.05 -22.01 0.58
C LEU A 267 2.94 -23.23 0.28
N PHE A 268 4.04 -23.04 -0.46
CA PHE A 268 5.02 -24.08 -0.73
C PHE A 268 5.70 -24.57 0.56
N VAL A 269 6.22 -23.64 1.37
CA VAL A 269 6.85 -23.99 2.66
C VAL A 269 5.83 -24.60 3.63
N ALA A 270 4.59 -24.10 3.64
CA ALA A 270 3.52 -24.69 4.45
C ALA A 270 3.20 -26.14 4.03
N LYS A 271 3.25 -26.43 2.73
CA LYS A 271 3.12 -27.80 2.19
C LYS A 271 4.28 -28.69 2.63
N GLU A 272 5.52 -28.20 2.55
CA GLU A 272 6.72 -28.90 2.98
C GLU A 272 6.69 -29.23 4.49
N LEU A 273 6.23 -28.28 5.30
CA LEU A 273 6.05 -28.43 6.74
C LEU A 273 4.81 -29.26 7.14
N GLY A 274 4.00 -29.69 6.16
CA GLY A 274 2.80 -30.48 6.41
C GLY A 274 1.73 -29.75 7.22
N LEU A 275 1.65 -28.42 7.10
CA LEU A 275 0.69 -27.62 7.86
C LEU A 275 -0.75 -27.89 7.41
N GLU A 276 -1.68 -27.88 8.37
CA GLU A 276 -3.09 -28.12 8.09
C GLU A 276 -3.86 -26.84 7.79
N THR A 277 -3.50 -25.75 8.48
CA THR A 277 -4.15 -24.44 8.42
C THR A 277 -3.14 -23.32 8.30
N LEU A 278 -3.56 -22.21 7.71
CA LEU A 278 -2.75 -21.01 7.58
C LEU A 278 -3.65 -19.76 7.56
N PRO A 279 -3.22 -18.63 8.14
CA PRO A 279 -3.92 -17.35 7.97
C PRO A 279 -3.85 -16.93 6.51
N ILE A 280 -5.03 -16.84 5.88
CA ILE A 280 -5.21 -16.50 4.47
C ILE A 280 -6.36 -15.51 4.35
N GLN A 281 -6.16 -14.45 3.58
CA GLN A 281 -7.19 -13.54 3.16
C GLN A 281 -7.95 -14.12 1.96
N ILE A 282 -9.25 -14.33 2.14
CA ILE A 282 -10.12 -14.87 1.10
C ILE A 282 -10.95 -13.73 0.49
N VAL A 283 -10.90 -13.64 -0.84
CA VAL A 283 -11.76 -12.76 -1.64
C VAL A 283 -12.73 -13.64 -2.41
N GLU A 284 -14.03 -13.57 -2.09
CA GLU A 284 -15.05 -14.48 -2.64
C GLU A 284 -15.91 -13.77 -3.67
N ARG A 285 -16.18 -14.41 -4.81
CA ARG A 285 -17.10 -13.86 -5.81
C ARG A 285 -18.54 -13.99 -5.33
N VAL A 286 -19.31 -12.91 -5.40
CA VAL A 286 -20.77 -12.93 -5.20
C VAL A 286 -21.38 -13.57 -6.43
N GLU A 287 -21.91 -14.78 -6.28
CA GLU A 287 -22.74 -15.38 -7.31
C GLU A 287 -24.07 -14.60 -7.36
N GLU A 288 -24.34 -13.95 -8.48
CA GLU A 288 -25.66 -13.37 -8.74
C GLU A 288 -26.65 -14.54 -8.85
N GLU A 289 -27.44 -14.77 -7.81
CA GLU A 289 -28.58 -15.68 -7.86
C GLU A 289 -29.47 -15.27 -9.03
N HIS A 290 -29.44 -16.05 -10.10
CA HIS A 290 -30.38 -15.95 -11.21
C HIS A 290 -31.77 -16.27 -10.68
N ASN A 291 -32.49 -15.22 -10.28
CA ASN A 291 -33.91 -15.27 -9.96
C ASN A 291 -34.67 -15.54 -11.26
N THR A 292 -34.86 -16.81 -11.62
CA THR A 292 -35.79 -17.22 -12.67
C THR A 292 -37.22 -17.02 -12.15
N PRO A 293 -38.01 -16.08 -12.71
CA PRO A 293 -39.42 -15.98 -12.35
C PRO A 293 -40.15 -17.20 -12.90
N SER A 294 -40.83 -17.93 -12.00
CA SER A 294 -41.80 -18.97 -12.34
C SER A 294 -43.10 -18.38 -12.87
#